data_AF-A0A952B3E5-F1
#
_entry.id   AF-A0A952B3E5-F1
#
_cell.length_a   1.000
_cell.length_b   1.000
_cell.length_c   1.000
_cell.angle_alpha   90.00
_cell.angle_beta   90.00
_cell.angle_gamma   90.00
#
_symmetry.space_group_name_H-M   'P 1'
#
loop_
_entity.id
_entity.type
_entity.pdbx_description
1 polymer ?
#
loop_
_entity_poly.entity_id
_entity_poly.type
_entity_poly.pdbx_seq_one_letter_code
_entity_poly.pdbx_strand_id
1 'polypeptide(L)' 'MDKNITLNLPSLMIGQVLDALYMRLETWEYTEEYLNKGHVHEPYLIEECSNPDEAHQIADYYKEIIESIEKQADCPT' A
#
# COMPACT_ATOMS: atom_id res chain seq x y z
N MET A 1 21.07 10.70 4.40
CA MET A 1 20.73 9.88 5.58
C MET A 1 19.26 10.08 5.80
N ASP A 2 18.48 9.05 5.55
CA ASP A 2 17.05 9.11 5.83
C ASP A 2 16.84 9.23 7.34
N LYS A 3 15.90 10.09 7.72
CA LYS A 3 15.61 10.38 9.11
C LYS A 3 14.51 9.44 9.56
N ASN A 4 14.82 8.53 10.47
CA ASN A 4 13.80 7.70 11.10
C ASN A 4 12.91 8.55 12.02
N ILE A 5 11.60 8.32 11.93
CA ILE A 5 10.58 8.95 12.79
C ILE A 5 9.94 7.85 13.64
N THR A 6 9.85 8.06 14.95
CA THR A 6 9.19 7.15 15.88
C THR A 6 7.75 7.60 16.12
N LEU A 7 6.79 6.71 15.86
CA LEU A 7 5.39 6.88 16.22
C LEU A 7 5.07 5.97 17.41
N ASN A 8 4.44 6.53 18.45
CA ASN A 8 3.97 5.77 19.61
C ASN A 8 2.45 5.76 19.62
N LEU A 9 1.86 4.61 19.26
CA LEU A 9 0.42 4.44 19.08
C LEU A 9 -0.03 3.14 19.76
N PRO A 10 -1.28 3.07 20.27
CA PRO A 10 -1.89 1.82 20.69
C PRO A 10 -1.89 0.78 19.57
N SER A 11 -1.72 -0.50 19.90
CA SER A 11 -1.71 -1.61 18.92
C SER A 11 -2.96 -1.64 18.04
N LEU A 12 -4.14 -1.35 18.61
CA LEU A 12 -5.39 -1.26 17.87
C LEU A 12 -5.35 -0.20 16.76
N MET A 13 -4.70 0.94 17.00
CA MET A 13 -4.54 1.98 15.97
C MET A 13 -3.57 1.57 14.88
N ILE A 14 -2.54 0.78 15.22
CA ILE A 14 -1.63 0.19 14.22
C ILE A 14 -2.39 -0.74 13.28
N GLY A 15 -3.29 -1.57 13.80
CA GLY A 15 -4.17 -2.41 12.98
C GLY A 15 -4.99 -1.57 11.98
N GLN A 16 -5.60 -0.48 12.43
CA GLN A 16 -6.36 0.44 11.55
C GLN A 16 -5.49 1.12 10.49
N VAL A 17 -4.24 1.44 10.82
CA VAL A 17 -3.29 1.99 9.84
C VAL A 17 -2.93 0.93 8.80
N LEU A 18 -2.64 -0.31 9.22
CA LEU A 18 -2.35 -1.41 8.30
C LEU A 18 -3.54 -1.69 7.37
N ASP A 19 -4.76 -1.78 7.90
CA ASP A 19 -5.97 -1.98 7.10
C ASP A 19 -6.10 -0.91 6.00
N ALA A 20 -5.86 0.36 6.35
CA ALA A 20 -5.89 1.45 5.38
C ALA A 20 -4.76 1.36 4.35
N LEU A 21 -3.55 0.98 4.75
CA LEU A 21 -2.42 0.81 3.84
C LEU A 21 -2.64 -0.35 2.88
N TYR A 22 -3.23 -1.46 3.31
CA TYR A 22 -3.61 -2.56 2.44
C TYR A 22 -4.63 -2.15 1.38
N MET A 23 -5.67 -1.40 1.77
CA MET A 23 -6.63 -0.87 0.79
C MET A 23 -5.95 0.05 -0.23
N ARG A 24 -4.94 0.83 0.19
CA ARG A 24 -4.15 1.66 -0.73
C ARG A 24 -3.26 0.82 -1.64
N LEU A 25 -2.57 -0.18 -1.11
CA LEU A 25 -1.77 -1.11 -1.90
C LEU A 25 -2.61 -1.75 -3.00
N GLU A 26 -3.73 -2.37 -2.62
CA GLU A 26 -4.67 -2.99 -3.56
C GLU A 26 -5.09 -1.99 -4.65
N THR A 27 -5.52 -0.78 -4.27
CA THR A 27 -5.94 0.26 -5.23
C THR A 27 -4.88 0.53 -6.30
N TRP A 28 -3.60 0.56 -5.92
CA TRP A 28 -2.51 0.78 -6.87
C TRP A 28 -2.19 -0.46 -7.71
N GLU A 29 -2.27 -1.67 -7.15
CA GLU A 29 -2.17 -2.92 -7.92
C GLU A 29 -3.28 -3.04 -8.98
N TYR A 30 -4.52 -2.67 -8.63
CA TYR A 30 -5.62 -2.62 -9.58
C TYR A 30 -5.47 -1.49 -10.60
N THR A 31 -4.90 -0.35 -10.21
CA THR A 31 -4.60 0.75 -11.14
C THR A 31 -3.56 0.31 -12.17
N GLU A 32 -2.49 -0.36 -11.74
CA GLU A 32 -1.49 -0.98 -12.64
C GLU A 32 -2.16 -2.00 -13.57
N GLU A 33 -2.98 -2.90 -13.02
CA GLU A 33 -3.70 -3.90 -13.82
C GLU A 33 -4.57 -3.25 -14.90
N TYR A 34 -5.34 -2.23 -14.52
CA TYR A 34 -6.21 -1.50 -15.44
C TYR A 34 -5.41 -0.86 -16.58
N LEU A 35 -4.31 -0.18 -16.27
CA LEU A 35 -3.50 0.50 -17.29
C LEU A 35 -2.84 -0.51 -18.24
N ASN A 36 -2.50 -1.70 -17.76
CA ASN A 36 -1.91 -2.77 -18.58
C ASN A 36 -2.93 -3.54 -19.42
N LYS A 37 -4.12 -3.82 -18.88
CA LYS A 37 -5.10 -4.75 -19.48
C LYS A 37 -6.36 -4.06 -20.00
N GLY A 38 -6.60 -2.80 -19.64
CA GLY A 38 -7.82 -2.04 -19.92
C GLY A 38 -9.04 -2.44 -19.08
N HIS A 39 -8.87 -3.36 -18.13
CA HIS A 39 -9.92 -3.83 -17.22
C HIS A 39 -9.29 -4.36 -15.93
N VAL A 40 -10.10 -4.44 -14.88
CA VAL A 40 -9.75 -5.03 -13.57
C VAL A 40 -10.66 -6.20 -13.25
N HIS A 41 -10.15 -7.15 -12.47
CA HIS A 41 -10.91 -8.34 -12.10
C HIS A 41 -12.00 -8.09 -11.05
N GLU A 42 -11.84 -7.05 -10.22
CA GLU A 42 -12.81 -6.62 -9.21
C GLU A 42 -13.16 -5.13 -9.42
N PRO A 43 -14.37 -4.66 -9.03
CA PRO A 43 -14.74 -3.26 -9.15
C PRO A 43 -13.99 -2.40 -8.15
N TYR A 44 -12.83 -1.87 -8.56
CA TYR A 44 -12.02 -0.95 -7.79
C TYR A 44 -12.02 0.47 -8.37
N LEU A 45 -11.74 1.44 -7.50
CA LEU A 45 -11.40 2.79 -7.93
C LEU A 45 -10.02 2.77 -8.60
N ILE A 46 -9.91 3.39 -9.77
CA ILE A 46 -8.63 3.54 -10.48
C ILE A 46 -8.11 4.94 -10.19
N GLU A 47 -6.84 5.02 -9.79
CA GLU A 47 -6.17 6.27 -9.47
C GLU A 47 -5.55 6.91 -10.72
N GLU A 48 -5.39 8.23 -10.67
CA GLU A 48 -4.72 8.97 -11.74
C GLU A 48 -3.20 8.87 -11.59
N CYS A 49 -2.53 8.38 -12.64
CA CYS A 49 -1.08 8.38 -12.77
C CYS A 49 -0.69 8.36 -14.26
N SER A 50 0.59 8.54 -14.54
CA SER A 50 1.11 8.75 -15.90
C SER A 50 1.23 7.46 -16.70
N ASN A 51 1.52 6.33 -16.05
CA ASN A 51 1.76 5.03 -16.69
C ASN A 51 1.69 3.88 -15.65
N PRO A 52 1.60 2.60 -16.11
CA PRO A 52 1.57 1.45 -15.20
C PRO A 52 2.79 1.35 -14.28
N ASP A 53 3.99 1.73 -14.73
CA ASP A 53 5.20 1.65 -13.92
C ASP A 53 5.15 2.59 -12.70
N GLU A 54 4.51 3.75 -12.83
CA GLU A 54 4.25 4.68 -11.72
C GLU A 54 3.30 4.04 -10.69
N ALA A 55 2.20 3.43 -11.16
CA ALA A 55 1.28 2.70 -10.28
C ALA A 55 1.98 1.56 -9.54
N HIS A 56 2.81 0.79 -10.24
CA HIS A 56 3.61 -0.30 -9.69
C HIS A 56 4.58 0.20 -8.61
N GLN A 57 5.33 1.27 -8.89
CA GLN A 57 6.26 1.85 -7.92
C GLN A 57 5.57 2.34 -6.66
N ILE A 58 4.36 2.91 -6.79
CA ILE A 58 3.58 3.33 -5.63
C ILE A 58 3.10 2.13 -4.81
N ALA A 59 2.63 1.05 -5.47
CA ALA A 59 2.29 -0.20 -4.81
C ALA A 59 3.49 -0.77 -4.03
N ASP A 60 4.68 -0.79 -4.63
CA ASP A 60 5.92 -1.22 -3.97
C ASP A 60 6.23 -0.38 -2.71
N TYR A 61 6.03 0.94 -2.75
CA TYR A 61 6.20 1.77 -1.55
C TYR A 61 5.22 1.40 -0.44
N TYR A 62 3.95 1.16 -0.76
CA TYR A 62 2.97 0.72 0.24
C TYR A 62 3.35 -0.62 0.84
N LYS A 63 3.80 -1.56 0.00
CA LYS A 63 4.28 -2.88 0.43
C LYS A 63 5.47 -2.76 1.39
N GLU A 64 6.48 -1.95 1.06
CA GLU A 64 7.65 -1.73 1.91
C GLU A 64 7.25 -1.11 3.27
N ILE A 65 6.31 -0.15 3.27
CA ILE A 65 5.79 0.46 4.49
C ILE A 65 5.05 -0.57 5.37
N ILE A 66 4.15 -1.35 4.78
CA ILE A 66 3.39 -2.40 5.47
C ILE A 66 4.35 -3.39 6.12
N GLU A 67 5.27 -3.98 5.34
CA GLU A 67 6.24 -4.94 5.85
C GLU A 67 7.09 -4.35 6.98
N SER A 68 7.43 -3.05 6.89
CA SER A 68 8.20 -2.35 7.92
C SER A 68 7.40 -2.16 9.22
N ILE A 69 6.10 -1.90 9.14
CA ILE A 69 5.23 -1.74 10.32
C ILE A 69 4.95 -3.10 10.95
N GLU A 70 4.64 -4.13 10.17
CA GLU A 70 4.34 -5.48 10.67
C GLU A 70 5.52 -6.10 11.42
N LYS A 71 6.74 -5.94 10.89
CA LYS A 71 7.98 -6.33 11.57
C LYS A 71 8.15 -5.66 12.94
N GLN A 72 7.67 -4.42 13.09
CA GLN A 72 7.73 -3.69 14.37
C GLN A 72 6.60 -4.08 15.33
N ALA A 73 5.44 -4.44 14.78
CA ALA A 73 4.25 -4.79 15.56
C ALA A 73 4.26 -6.24 16.09
N ASP A 74 5.24 -7.06 15.70
CA ASP A 74 5.30 -8.51 15.98
C ASP A 74 4.00 -9.23 15.54
N CYS A 75 3.42 -8.76 14.44
CA CYS A 75 2.21 -9.31 13.83
C CYS A 75 2.55 -9.74 12.40
N PRO A 76 3.08 -10.95 12.19
CA PRO A 76 3.27 -11.48 10.85
C PRO A 76 1.92 -11.95 10.28
N THR A 77 1.63 -11.55 9.04
CA THR A 77 0.56 -12.17 8.21
C THR A 77 0.81 -13.64 7.96
#